data_AF-A0A6A5K0R9-F1
#
_entry.id   AF-A0A6A5K0R9-F1
#
_cell.length_a   1.000
_cell.length_b   1.000
_cell.length_c   1.000
_cell.angle_alpha   90.00
_cell.angle_beta   90.00
_cell.angle_gamma   90.00
#
_symmetry.space_group_name_H-M   'P 1'
#
loop_
_entity.id
_entity.type
_entity.pdbx_description
1 polymer ?
#
loop_
_entity_poly.entity_id
_entity_poly.type
_entity_poly.pdbx_seq_one_letter_code
_entity_poly.pdbx_strand_id
1 'polypeptide(L)'
;MKFLAACVFVVSALISVGICDCFYPDGRNATDLHVCLPDAAVSHCCRSSDSCLSNGMCFSSGLGSIVRRACTDKTWKSQECPRICTDTLGDGDAALTPCGPYNSFCCGHDEAARECCDTGNSTLAVQVAGGDVVPWPTITIESPPAGSPSTPSSTTSSLPADPNTQSNETQRNTLIGLTATFGVAMLVLAALAIFWFTGMRKQKQRRQAIELEKLEIVQEKQAVVKEKQAIETEKTSAEKENQALQHKIKVVDDVIASMPGPFKKEFMNAKRKAGFTT
;
A
#
# COMPACT_ATOMS: atom_id res chain seq x y z
N MET A 1 -54.64 13.10 38.39
CA MET A 1 -54.90 13.74 37.08
C MET A 1 -53.54 13.89 36.41
N LYS A 2 -53.09 12.93 35.59
CA LYS A 2 -53.29 12.78 34.13
C LYS A 2 -52.67 13.95 33.32
N PHE A 3 -52.05 13.54 32.19
CA PHE A 3 -51.50 14.28 31.03
C PHE A 3 -49.97 14.55 31.09
N LEU A 4 -49.14 13.83 30.31
CA LEU A 4 -48.93 13.91 28.83
C LEU A 4 -48.33 15.29 28.47
N ALA A 5 -47.38 15.49 27.58
CA ALA A 5 -46.52 14.70 26.71
C ALA A 5 -45.61 15.74 26.00
N ALA A 6 -44.38 15.39 25.63
CA ALA A 6 -43.64 15.87 24.46
C ALA A 6 -42.15 15.58 24.71
N CYS A 7 -41.62 14.50 24.14
CA CYS A 7 -40.98 14.54 22.82
C CYS A 7 -39.84 15.57 22.75
N VAL A 8 -38.70 15.23 23.34
CA VAL A 8 -37.42 15.57 22.69
C VAL A 8 -36.65 14.26 22.58
N PHE A 9 -36.89 13.56 21.48
CA PHE A 9 -35.95 12.60 20.93
C PHE A 9 -34.62 13.33 20.78
N VAL A 10 -33.72 13.15 21.74
CA VAL A 10 -32.30 13.41 21.53
C VAL A 10 -31.86 12.30 20.59
N VAL A 11 -31.97 12.58 19.29
CA VAL A 11 -31.30 11.81 18.25
C VAL A 11 -29.82 12.02 18.52
N SER A 12 -29.26 11.17 19.37
CA SER A 12 -27.84 10.88 19.40
C SER A 12 -27.53 10.25 18.05
N ALA A 13 -27.32 11.09 17.04
CA ALA A 13 -26.60 10.71 15.84
C ALA A 13 -25.18 10.36 16.29
N LEU A 14 -25.00 9.13 16.76
CA LEU A 14 -23.75 8.43 16.60
C LEU A 14 -23.47 8.51 15.11
N ILE A 15 -22.61 9.44 14.72
CA ILE A 15 -21.91 9.33 13.45
C ILE A 15 -21.14 8.03 13.61
N SER A 16 -21.76 6.94 13.15
CA SER A 16 -21.05 5.72 12.88
C SER A 16 -20.04 6.14 11.83
N VAL A 17 -18.82 6.43 12.26
CA VAL A 17 -17.68 6.33 11.35
C VAL A 17 -17.77 4.89 10.87
N GLY A 18 -18.36 4.70 9.69
CA GLY A 18 -18.41 3.42 9.05
C GLY A 18 -16.96 3.01 8.91
N ILE A 19 -16.53 2.09 9.76
CA ILE A 19 -15.32 1.32 9.48
C ILE A 19 -15.72 0.61 8.19
N CYS A 20 -15.28 1.13 7.04
CA CYS A 20 -15.66 0.56 5.77
C CYS A 20 -14.89 -0.76 5.68
N ASP A 21 -15.56 -1.84 6.06
CA ASP A 21 -15.02 -3.19 5.96
C ASP A 21 -14.76 -3.50 4.49
N CYS A 22 -13.59 -4.09 4.22
CA CYS A 22 -13.20 -4.50 2.88
C CYS A 22 -13.53 -5.97 2.68
N PHE A 23 -14.10 -6.32 1.54
CA PHE A 23 -14.54 -7.68 1.22
C PHE A 23 -13.88 -8.18 -0.06
N TYR A 24 -13.42 -9.44 -0.04
CA TYR A 24 -13.03 -10.17 -1.25
C TYR A 24 -14.28 -10.52 -2.07
N PRO A 25 -14.13 -10.86 -3.37
CA PRO A 25 -15.27 -11.22 -4.24
C PRO A 25 -16.16 -12.34 -3.72
N ASP A 26 -15.61 -13.28 -2.96
CA ASP A 26 -16.35 -14.37 -2.29
C ASP A 26 -17.12 -13.91 -1.04
N GLY A 27 -16.98 -12.64 -0.64
CA GLY A 27 -17.63 -12.03 0.51
C GLY A 27 -16.90 -12.20 1.84
N ARG A 28 -15.70 -12.81 1.86
CA ARG A 28 -14.84 -12.85 3.06
C ARG A 28 -14.29 -11.46 3.38
N ASN A 29 -14.09 -11.21 4.67
CA ASN A 29 -13.53 -9.95 5.14
C ASN A 29 -12.00 -9.91 4.90
N ALA A 30 -11.51 -8.77 4.41
CA ALA A 30 -10.11 -8.48 4.14
C ALA A 30 -9.57 -7.50 5.20
N THR A 31 -9.23 -8.05 6.36
CA THR A 31 -8.89 -7.27 7.58
C THR A 31 -7.56 -6.53 7.49
N ASP A 32 -6.71 -6.87 6.52
CA ASP A 32 -5.37 -6.33 6.31
C ASP A 32 -5.33 -5.24 5.22
N LEU A 33 -6.49 -4.87 4.68
CA LEU A 33 -6.62 -3.87 3.61
C LEU A 33 -7.28 -2.60 4.15
N HIS A 34 -6.92 -1.47 3.56
CA HIS A 34 -7.53 -0.17 3.85
C HIS A 34 -8.25 0.36 2.61
N VAL A 35 -9.23 1.21 2.85
CA VAL A 35 -9.97 1.92 1.81
C VAL A 35 -9.04 2.92 1.11
N CYS A 36 -9.12 3.02 -0.20
CA CYS A 36 -8.34 3.99 -0.98
C CYS A 36 -8.99 5.37 -1.08
N LEU A 37 -10.32 5.42 -1.19
CA LEU A 37 -11.11 6.64 -1.24
C LEU A 37 -12.04 6.68 -0.01
N PRO A 38 -11.57 7.19 1.14
CA PRO A 38 -12.36 7.16 2.38
C PRO A 38 -13.61 8.04 2.34
N ASP A 39 -13.62 9.06 1.47
CA ASP A 39 -14.77 9.96 1.28
C ASP A 39 -15.81 9.41 0.28
N ALA A 40 -15.49 8.32 -0.41
CA ALA A 40 -16.39 7.69 -1.38
C ALA A 40 -17.34 6.71 -0.70
N ALA A 41 -18.58 6.60 -1.20
CA ALA A 41 -19.56 5.65 -0.70
C ALA A 41 -19.15 4.18 -0.95
N VAL A 42 -18.45 3.93 -2.06
CA VAL A 42 -17.80 2.67 -2.37
C VAL A 42 -16.41 2.97 -2.91
N SER A 43 -15.44 2.19 -2.48
CA SER A 43 -14.05 2.24 -2.90
C SER A 43 -13.44 0.85 -2.88
N HIS A 44 -12.48 0.64 -3.79
CA HIS A 44 -11.51 -0.43 -3.69
C HIS A 44 -10.62 -0.27 -2.44
N CYS A 45 -10.05 -1.39 -2.01
CA CYS A 45 -9.18 -1.45 -0.84
C CYS A 45 -7.81 -2.01 -1.21
N CYS A 46 -6.74 -1.37 -0.72
CA CYS A 46 -5.36 -1.76 -0.98
C CYS A 46 -4.59 -2.12 0.30
N ARG A 47 -3.42 -2.75 0.13
CA ARG A 47 -2.44 -2.89 1.22
C ARG A 47 -1.74 -1.55 1.43
N SER A 48 -1.26 -1.32 2.66
CA SER A 48 -0.50 -0.10 2.98
C SER A 48 0.81 0.08 2.19
N SER A 49 1.34 -0.98 1.58
CA SER A 49 2.53 -0.96 0.72
C SER A 49 2.22 -0.63 -0.75
N ASP A 50 0.95 -0.54 -1.10
CA ASP A 50 0.50 -0.41 -2.47
C ASP A 50 0.05 1.01 -2.78
N SER A 51 0.11 1.37 -4.06
CA SER A 51 -0.47 2.62 -4.55
C SER A 51 -1.88 2.35 -5.03
N CYS A 52 -2.84 3.11 -4.50
CA CYS A 52 -4.21 3.12 -4.97
C CYS A 52 -4.29 3.75 -6.37
N LEU A 53 -5.06 3.16 -7.27
CA LEU A 53 -5.24 3.64 -8.64
C LEU A 53 -6.68 4.08 -8.89
N SER A 54 -6.87 5.13 -9.69
CA SER A 54 -8.19 5.70 -9.99
C SER A 54 -9.12 4.75 -10.74
N ASN A 55 -8.59 3.68 -11.34
CA ASN A 55 -9.35 2.64 -12.01
C ASN A 55 -9.87 1.52 -11.08
N GLY A 56 -9.78 1.71 -9.75
CA GLY A 56 -10.27 0.73 -8.78
C GLY A 56 -9.28 -0.41 -8.46
N MET A 57 -8.01 -0.24 -8.81
CA MET A 57 -6.97 -1.28 -8.67
C MET A 57 -5.83 -0.83 -7.75
N CYS A 58 -4.96 -1.77 -7.37
CA CYS A 58 -3.77 -1.48 -6.56
C CYS A 58 -2.51 -1.74 -7.38
N PHE A 59 -1.55 -0.83 -7.39
CA PHE A 59 -0.20 -1.15 -7.85
C PHE A 59 0.66 -1.64 -6.68
N SER A 60 1.07 -2.90 -6.72
CA SER A 60 1.91 -3.49 -5.68
C SER A 60 3.37 -3.43 -6.08
N SER A 61 4.14 -2.58 -5.40
CA SER A 61 5.58 -2.42 -5.63
C SER A 61 6.37 -3.71 -5.35
N GLY A 62 5.93 -4.51 -4.38
CA GLY A 62 6.55 -5.79 -4.04
C GLY A 62 6.39 -6.86 -5.12
N LEU A 63 5.28 -6.83 -5.87
CA LEU A 63 5.01 -7.73 -6.99
C LEU A 63 5.35 -7.13 -8.36
N GLY A 64 5.59 -5.81 -8.43
CA GLY A 64 5.80 -5.10 -9.69
C GLY A 64 4.59 -5.19 -10.64
N SER A 65 3.38 -5.34 -10.11
CA SER A 65 2.18 -5.67 -10.88
C SER A 65 0.96 -4.91 -10.36
N ILE A 66 -0.04 -4.73 -11.24
CA ILE A 66 -1.38 -4.28 -10.88
C ILE A 66 -2.13 -5.47 -10.27
N VAL A 67 -2.82 -5.24 -9.17
CA VAL A 67 -3.47 -6.27 -8.37
C VAL A 67 -4.90 -5.83 -8.08
N ARG A 68 -5.88 -6.70 -8.37
CA ARG A 68 -7.22 -6.57 -7.77
C ARG A 68 -7.15 -7.12 -6.35
N ARG A 69 -7.55 -6.30 -5.39
CA ARG A 69 -7.66 -6.67 -3.97
C ARG A 69 -9.11 -6.63 -3.53
N ALA A 70 -9.43 -6.17 -2.32
CA ALA A 70 -10.79 -6.13 -1.82
C ALA A 70 -11.55 -4.85 -2.22
N CYS A 71 -12.82 -4.84 -1.88
CA CYS A 71 -13.75 -3.74 -2.15
C CYS A 71 -14.67 -3.54 -0.94
N THR A 72 -15.08 -2.31 -0.68
CA THR A 72 -16.06 -1.99 0.38
C THR A 72 -17.50 -2.43 0.05
N ASP A 73 -17.84 -2.59 -1.23
CA ASP A 73 -19.07 -3.24 -1.69
C ASP A 73 -18.92 -4.76 -1.68
N LYS A 74 -19.47 -5.40 -0.64
CA LYS A 74 -19.54 -6.86 -0.49
C LYS A 74 -20.24 -7.57 -1.66
N THR A 75 -21.11 -6.89 -2.41
CA THR A 75 -21.81 -7.49 -3.55
C THR A 75 -21.00 -7.44 -4.84
N TRP A 76 -19.92 -6.66 -4.88
CA TRP A 76 -19.06 -6.48 -6.05
C TRP A 76 -19.82 -6.01 -7.30
N LYS A 77 -20.86 -5.19 -7.12
CA LYS A 77 -21.69 -4.65 -8.21
C LYS A 77 -21.37 -3.21 -8.55
N SER A 78 -20.69 -2.50 -7.65
CA SER A 78 -20.22 -1.14 -7.89
C SER A 78 -19.17 -1.07 -8.99
N GLN A 79 -19.22 -0.01 -9.80
CA GLN A 79 -18.20 0.27 -10.82
C GLN A 79 -16.83 0.59 -10.20
N GLU A 80 -16.82 1.12 -8.97
CA GLU A 80 -15.62 1.39 -8.17
C GLU A 80 -14.90 0.10 -7.73
N CYS A 81 -15.51 -1.06 -7.99
CA CYS A 81 -14.99 -2.38 -7.68
C CYS A 81 -14.99 -3.26 -8.93
N PRO A 82 -13.98 -3.08 -9.80
CA PRO A 82 -13.89 -3.81 -11.06
C PRO A 82 -13.93 -5.32 -10.82
N ARG A 83 -14.86 -6.02 -11.49
CA ARG A 83 -15.02 -7.48 -11.41
C ARG A 83 -13.98 -8.22 -12.25
N ILE A 84 -12.71 -7.85 -12.09
CA ILE A 84 -11.57 -8.42 -12.82
C ILE A 84 -11.00 -9.58 -12.01
N CYS A 85 -10.87 -10.76 -12.61
CA CYS A 85 -10.33 -11.95 -11.92
C CYS A 85 -11.12 -12.35 -10.65
N THR A 86 -12.43 -12.11 -10.62
CA THR A 86 -13.29 -12.51 -9.49
C THR A 86 -13.70 -13.97 -9.53
N ASP A 87 -13.74 -14.57 -10.71
CA ASP A 87 -14.29 -15.91 -10.90
C ASP A 87 -13.27 -17.01 -10.59
N THR A 88 -11.99 -16.76 -10.89
CA THR A 88 -10.88 -17.69 -10.66
C THR A 88 -10.12 -17.43 -9.36
N LEU A 89 -10.07 -16.17 -8.92
CA LEU A 89 -9.31 -15.70 -7.76
C LEU A 89 -10.21 -14.89 -6.81
N GLY A 90 -11.47 -15.29 -6.64
CA GLY A 90 -12.47 -14.54 -5.87
C GLY A 90 -12.23 -14.52 -4.36
N ASP A 91 -11.27 -15.29 -3.91
CA ASP A 91 -11.11 -15.70 -2.53
C ASP A 91 -9.95 -14.93 -1.84
N GLY A 92 -9.26 -14.07 -2.60
CA GLY A 92 -8.14 -13.28 -2.13
C GLY A 92 -7.70 -12.20 -3.12
N ASP A 93 -6.40 -11.96 -3.16
CA ASP A 93 -5.75 -11.03 -4.09
C ASP A 93 -5.61 -11.68 -5.48
N ALA A 94 -5.77 -10.89 -6.54
CA ALA A 94 -5.50 -11.32 -7.91
C ALA A 94 -4.48 -10.39 -8.57
N ALA A 95 -3.25 -10.86 -8.75
CA ALA A 95 -2.26 -10.17 -9.56
C ALA A 95 -2.62 -10.25 -11.05
N LEU A 96 -2.25 -9.24 -11.82
CA LEU A 96 -2.49 -9.18 -13.25
C LEU A 96 -1.15 -9.26 -13.99
N THR A 97 -0.96 -10.34 -14.73
CA THR A 97 0.20 -10.52 -15.60
C THR A 97 -0.05 -9.83 -16.93
N PRO A 98 0.76 -8.83 -17.33
CA PRO A 98 0.59 -8.15 -18.60
C PRO A 98 0.96 -9.07 -19.77
N CYS A 99 0.14 -9.06 -20.82
CA CYS A 99 0.40 -9.76 -22.08
C CYS A 99 0.66 -8.77 -23.22
N GLY A 100 1.57 -9.14 -24.13
CA GLY A 100 1.89 -8.34 -25.31
C GLY A 100 2.34 -6.90 -24.96
N PRO A 101 1.89 -5.86 -25.69
CA PRO A 101 2.29 -4.47 -25.44
C PRO A 101 1.53 -3.82 -24.27
N TYR A 102 1.18 -4.56 -23.21
CA TYR A 102 0.45 -4.09 -22.02
C TYR A 102 -1.01 -3.69 -22.25
N ASN A 103 -1.63 -4.19 -23.33
CA ASN A 103 -3.03 -3.86 -23.67
C ASN A 103 -4.03 -4.88 -23.11
N SER A 104 -3.55 -5.96 -22.52
CA SER A 104 -4.35 -7.07 -22.02
C SER A 104 -3.64 -7.77 -20.87
N PHE A 105 -4.39 -8.33 -19.93
CA PHE A 105 -3.84 -8.91 -18.71
C PHE A 105 -4.45 -10.27 -18.40
N CYS A 106 -3.62 -11.23 -18.01
CA CYS A 106 -4.07 -12.51 -17.50
C CYS A 106 -4.10 -12.51 -15.96
N CYS A 107 -5.10 -13.18 -15.40
CA CYS A 107 -5.26 -13.33 -13.96
C CYS A 107 -4.21 -14.28 -13.38
N GLY A 108 -3.56 -13.87 -12.30
CA GLY A 108 -2.51 -14.62 -11.63
C GLY A 108 -1.11 -14.13 -11.96
N HIS A 109 -0.12 -14.76 -11.32
CA HIS A 109 1.31 -14.52 -11.53
C HIS A 109 2.10 -15.83 -11.71
N ASP A 110 1.38 -16.93 -11.91
CA ASP A 110 1.90 -18.27 -12.04
C ASP A 110 2.11 -18.67 -13.51
N GLU A 111 2.46 -19.93 -13.74
CA GLU A 111 2.65 -20.46 -15.09
C GLU A 111 1.37 -20.41 -15.92
N ALA A 112 0.21 -20.62 -15.31
CA ALA A 112 -1.07 -20.52 -15.99
C ALA A 112 -1.34 -19.10 -16.54
N ALA A 113 -0.96 -18.05 -15.79
CA ALA A 113 -1.06 -16.67 -16.27
C ALA A 113 -0.13 -16.39 -17.46
N ARG A 114 1.06 -17.01 -17.52
CA ARG A 114 1.98 -16.91 -18.67
C ARG A 114 1.44 -17.65 -19.90
N GLU A 115 0.95 -18.87 -19.71
CA GLU A 115 0.35 -19.67 -20.78
C GLU A 115 -0.89 -18.98 -21.37
N CYS A 116 -1.68 -18.31 -20.52
CA CYS A 116 -2.79 -17.45 -20.94
C CYS A 116 -2.33 -16.33 -21.90
N CYS A 117 -1.19 -15.69 -21.62
CA CYS A 117 -0.62 -14.69 -22.51
C CYS A 117 -0.10 -15.30 -23.82
N ASP A 118 0.54 -16.48 -23.76
CA ASP A 118 1.17 -17.13 -24.92
C ASP A 118 0.15 -17.73 -25.90
N THR A 119 -0.94 -18.27 -25.38
CA THR A 119 -2.01 -18.86 -26.19
C THR A 119 -2.92 -17.82 -26.86
N GLY A 120 -2.76 -16.54 -26.52
CA GLY A 120 -3.58 -15.45 -27.06
C GLY A 120 -5.07 -15.62 -26.73
N ASN A 121 -5.39 -16.36 -25.66
CA ASN A 121 -6.77 -16.64 -25.30
C ASN A 121 -7.42 -15.39 -24.70
N SER A 122 -7.94 -14.55 -25.59
CA SER A 122 -8.64 -13.30 -25.27
C SER A 122 -9.85 -13.45 -24.34
N THR A 123 -10.35 -14.66 -24.07
CA THR A 123 -11.40 -14.87 -23.06
C THR A 123 -10.87 -14.87 -21.62
N LEU A 124 -9.57 -15.11 -21.43
CA LEU A 124 -8.90 -15.04 -20.13
C LEU A 124 -8.15 -13.71 -19.94
N ALA A 125 -7.81 -13.05 -21.05
CA ALA A 125 -7.17 -11.76 -21.05
C ALA A 125 -8.20 -10.64 -20.80
N VAL A 126 -8.05 -9.91 -19.71
CA VAL A 126 -8.93 -8.81 -19.32
C VAL A 126 -8.31 -7.48 -19.76
N GLN A 127 -9.14 -6.59 -20.29
CA GLN A 127 -8.75 -5.21 -20.54
C GLN A 127 -8.97 -4.39 -19.27
N VAL A 128 -7.93 -3.69 -18.84
CA VAL A 128 -7.98 -2.81 -17.68
C VAL A 128 -7.83 -1.39 -18.18
N ALA A 129 -8.77 -0.52 -17.85
CA ALA A 129 -8.64 0.91 -18.12
C ALA A 129 -7.40 1.46 -17.40
N GLY A 130 -6.70 2.40 -18.03
CA GLY A 130 -5.59 3.10 -17.37
C GLY A 130 -6.05 3.79 -16.08
N GLY A 131 -5.23 3.71 -15.03
CA GLY A 131 -5.49 4.34 -13.75
C GLY A 131 -4.31 5.20 -13.31
N ASP A 132 -4.61 6.39 -12.81
CA ASP A 132 -3.64 7.30 -12.22
C ASP A 132 -3.49 6.99 -10.73
N VAL A 133 -2.32 7.25 -10.16
CA VAL A 133 -2.12 7.13 -8.72
C VAL A 133 -2.99 8.17 -8.01
N VAL A 134 -3.92 7.71 -7.18
CA VAL A 134 -4.72 8.62 -6.35
C VAL A 134 -3.89 9.03 -5.13
N PRO A 135 -3.62 10.35 -4.96
CA PRO A 135 -2.90 10.83 -3.80
C PRO A 135 -3.79 10.64 -2.56
N TRP A 136 -3.19 10.14 -1.48
CA TRP A 136 -3.85 10.09 -0.18
C TRP A 136 -4.23 11.51 0.27
N PRO A 137 -5.41 11.73 0.88
CA PRO A 137 -5.70 13.02 1.48
C PRO A 137 -4.68 13.29 2.58
N THR A 138 -3.85 14.31 2.39
CA THR A 138 -3.04 14.86 3.48
C THR A 138 -4.02 15.48 4.46
N ILE A 139 -4.11 14.93 5.67
CA ILE A 139 -4.91 15.52 6.75
C ILE A 139 -4.32 16.90 7.04
N THR A 140 -4.97 17.94 6.51
CA THR A 140 -4.65 19.32 6.85
C THR A 140 -5.42 19.60 8.13
N ILE A 141 -4.72 19.62 9.26
CA ILE A 141 -5.31 19.99 10.55
C ILE A 141 -5.51 21.51 10.53
N GLU A 142 -6.67 21.94 10.08
CA GLU A 142 -7.07 23.35 10.15
C GLU A 142 -7.48 23.67 11.59
N SER A 143 -6.66 24.48 12.26
CA SER A 143 -6.88 24.94 13.63
C SER A 143 -8.09 25.90 13.67
N PRO A 144 -9.11 25.67 14.51
CA PRO A 144 -10.21 26.61 14.64
C PRO A 144 -9.75 27.94 15.30
N PRO A 145 -10.22 29.10 14.82
CA PRO A 145 -9.92 30.38 15.47
C PRO A 145 -10.66 30.52 16.81
N ALA A 146 -9.94 31.01 17.81
CA ALA A 146 -10.41 31.26 19.16
C ALA A 146 -11.51 32.35 19.19
N GLY A 147 -12.71 31.98 19.66
CA GLY A 147 -13.81 32.91 19.96
C GLY A 147 -14.25 32.76 21.42
N SER A 148 -13.99 33.78 22.22
CA SER A 148 -14.28 33.89 23.66
C SER A 148 -15.77 34.08 23.95
N PRO A 149 -16.31 33.67 25.12
CA PRO A 149 -17.73 33.67 25.42
C PRO A 149 -18.25 35.04 25.92
N SER A 150 -19.47 35.40 25.51
CA SER A 150 -20.20 36.57 26.03
C SER A 150 -21.31 36.12 26.98
N THR A 151 -21.10 36.33 28.27
CA THR A 151 -22.14 36.33 29.31
C THR A 151 -22.90 37.67 29.27
N PRO A 152 -24.20 37.67 29.58
CA PRO A 152 -24.69 38.71 30.48
C PRO A 152 -25.48 38.16 31.67
N SER A 153 -25.29 38.88 32.78
CA SER A 153 -25.77 38.64 34.14
C SER A 153 -27.18 39.17 34.42
N SER A 154 -27.74 38.66 35.53
CA SER A 154 -28.60 39.32 36.53
C SER A 154 -30.02 39.74 36.16
N THR A 155 -31.01 39.43 37.02
CA THR A 155 -31.63 40.38 37.96
C THR A 155 -32.51 39.68 39.02
N THR A 156 -32.42 40.26 40.21
CA THR A 156 -32.94 40.02 41.56
C THR A 156 -34.47 40.18 41.73
N SER A 157 -35.04 39.52 42.75
CA SER A 157 -36.16 39.96 43.64
C SER A 157 -36.61 38.76 44.51
N SER A 158 -37.07 38.79 45.76
CA SER A 158 -36.90 39.59 46.98
C SER A 158 -37.96 39.08 48.00
N LEU A 159 -37.55 38.39 49.08
CA LEU A 159 -38.13 38.30 50.46
C LEU A 159 -39.63 37.97 50.70
N PRO A 160 -40.10 37.71 51.96
CA PRO A 160 -39.49 36.98 53.10
C PRO A 160 -40.51 36.06 53.86
N ALA A 161 -40.03 35.20 54.76
CA ALA A 161 -40.75 34.82 56.00
C ALA A 161 -39.80 34.17 57.03
N ASP A 162 -39.52 34.92 58.09
CA ASP A 162 -38.99 34.48 59.40
C ASP A 162 -40.21 34.29 60.36
N PRO A 163 -40.13 33.74 61.60
CA PRO A 163 -39.00 33.90 62.53
C PRO A 163 -38.64 32.72 63.48
N ASN A 164 -37.45 32.89 64.07
CA ASN A 164 -37.04 32.52 65.44
C ASN A 164 -36.77 31.05 65.79
N THR A 165 -35.52 30.78 66.18
CA THR A 165 -35.17 30.48 67.58
C THR A 165 -33.67 30.74 67.82
N GLN A 166 -33.36 31.62 68.75
CA GLN A 166 -32.02 31.88 69.29
C GLN A 166 -31.60 30.75 70.23
N SER A 167 -30.31 30.38 70.23
CA SER A 167 -29.45 30.55 71.43
C SER A 167 -28.04 29.99 71.23
N ASN A 168 -27.08 30.88 71.52
CA ASN A 168 -25.80 30.67 72.21
C ASN A 168 -24.59 30.02 71.51
N GLU A 169 -23.50 30.77 71.62
CA GLU A 169 -22.11 30.45 71.33
C GLU A 169 -21.63 29.12 71.91
N THR A 170 -20.78 28.42 71.15
CA THR A 170 -19.52 27.86 71.67
C THR A 170 -18.56 27.64 70.49
N GLN A 171 -17.48 28.40 70.48
CA GLN A 171 -16.28 28.25 69.66
C GLN A 171 -15.72 26.81 69.74
N ARG A 172 -15.72 26.03 68.65
CA ARG A 172 -14.72 24.98 68.36
C ARG A 172 -14.68 24.60 66.86
N ASN A 173 -13.58 25.02 66.22
CA ASN A 173 -12.84 24.33 65.15
C ASN A 173 -13.60 23.78 63.94
N THR A 174 -13.73 24.60 62.91
CA THR A 174 -13.79 24.13 61.51
C THR A 174 -12.40 23.62 61.10
N LEU A 175 -12.05 22.40 61.49
CA LEU A 175 -10.90 21.71 60.93
C LEU A 175 -11.36 21.00 59.66
N ILE A 176 -11.05 21.68 58.56
CA ILE A 176 -11.15 21.20 57.19
C ILE A 176 -10.40 19.86 57.10
N GLY A 177 -11.14 18.76 56.94
CA GLY A 177 -10.60 17.46 56.58
C GLY A 177 -10.18 17.45 55.11
N LEU A 178 -9.00 17.99 54.81
CA LEU A 178 -8.31 17.78 53.53
C LEU A 178 -7.65 16.40 53.56
N THR A 179 -8.42 15.36 53.27
CA THR A 179 -7.89 14.02 53.04
C THR A 179 -7.44 13.86 51.59
N ALA A 180 -6.32 13.17 51.45
CA ALA A 180 -5.53 12.99 50.25
C ALA A 180 -6.23 12.17 49.16
N THR A 181 -6.35 12.69 47.94
CA THR A 181 -6.76 11.91 46.75
C THR A 181 -6.00 12.20 45.46
N PHE A 182 -4.83 12.86 45.51
CA PHE A 182 -3.96 12.98 44.32
C PHE A 182 -3.07 11.75 44.06
N GLY A 183 -3.02 10.79 44.99
CA GLY A 183 -2.15 9.62 44.87
C GLY A 183 -2.49 8.74 43.65
N VAL A 184 -3.79 8.48 43.41
CA VAL A 184 -4.22 7.60 42.31
C VAL A 184 -3.99 8.28 40.95
N ALA A 185 -4.32 9.57 40.82
CA ALA A 185 -4.08 10.31 39.58
C ALA A 185 -2.60 10.40 39.22
N MET A 186 -1.71 10.61 40.21
CA MET A 186 -0.26 10.61 39.99
C MET A 186 0.30 9.24 39.62
N LEU A 187 -0.20 8.17 40.22
CA LEU A 187 0.21 6.80 39.85
C LEU A 187 -0.22 6.43 38.42
N VAL A 188 -1.41 6.87 37.99
CA VAL A 188 -1.87 6.65 36.61
C VAL A 188 -1.02 7.43 35.61
N LEU A 189 -0.72 8.71 35.89
CA LEU A 189 0.16 9.51 35.01
C LEU A 189 1.59 8.95 34.95
N ALA A 190 2.13 8.48 36.07
CA ALA A 190 3.44 7.83 36.12
C ALA A 190 3.45 6.53 35.31
N ALA A 191 2.39 5.71 35.40
CA ALA A 191 2.27 4.48 34.62
C ALA A 191 2.20 4.75 33.11
N LEU A 192 1.44 5.77 32.69
CA LEU A 192 1.36 6.19 31.28
C LEU A 192 2.70 6.73 30.77
N ALA A 193 3.42 7.51 31.59
CA ALA A 193 4.74 8.00 31.26
C ALA A 193 5.77 6.86 31.11
N ILE A 194 5.75 5.88 32.02
CA ILE A 194 6.61 4.69 31.94
C ILE A 194 6.26 3.85 30.71
N PHE A 195 4.96 3.63 30.45
CA PHE A 195 4.51 2.90 29.26
C PHE A 195 4.95 3.60 27.96
N TRP A 196 4.76 4.92 27.87
CA TRP A 196 5.19 5.69 26.72
C TRP A 196 6.71 5.68 26.56
N PHE A 197 7.46 5.85 27.65
CA PHE A 197 8.92 5.88 27.62
C PHE A 197 9.53 4.51 27.27
N THR A 198 8.98 3.42 27.81
CA THR A 198 9.39 2.06 27.44
C THR A 198 8.98 1.70 26.01
N GLY A 199 7.80 2.15 25.56
CA GLY A 199 7.35 2.02 24.17
C GLY A 199 8.26 2.77 23.19
N MET A 200 8.62 4.01 23.50
CA MET A 200 9.56 4.80 22.70
C MET A 200 10.96 4.17 22.66
N ARG A 201 11.46 3.64 23.77
CA ARG A 201 12.74 2.92 23.81
C ARG A 201 12.72 1.66 22.95
N LYS A 202 11.65 0.84 23.05
CA LYS A 202 11.47 -0.36 22.21
C LYS A 202 11.33 0.00 20.73
N GLN A 203 10.63 1.09 20.41
CA GLN A 203 10.47 1.55 19.03
C GLN A 203 11.80 2.01 18.41
N LYS A 204 12.66 2.70 19.18
CA LYS A 204 14.00 3.08 18.72
C LYS A 204 14.89 1.87 18.44
N GLN A 205 14.88 0.86 19.32
CA GLN A 205 15.66 -0.38 19.12
C GLN A 205 15.19 -1.15 17.88
N ARG A 206 13.87 -1.26 17.66
CA ARG A 206 13.31 -1.88 16.44
C ARG A 206 13.73 -1.14 15.16
N ARG A 207 13.73 0.20 15.18
CA ARG A 207 14.21 0.99 14.03
C ARG A 207 15.68 0.74 13.75
N GLN A 208 16.54 0.69 14.77
CA GLN A 208 17.96 0.40 14.59
C GLN A 208 18.22 -1.01 14.04
N ALA A 209 17.46 -2.01 14.50
CA ALA A 209 17.55 -3.38 13.97
C ALA A 209 17.15 -3.45 12.49
N ILE A 210 16.06 -2.79 12.11
CA ILE A 210 15.60 -2.72 10.71
C ILE A 210 16.63 -1.99 9.83
N GLU A 211 17.23 -0.90 10.32
CA GLU A 211 18.27 -0.19 9.56
C GLU A 211 19.53 -1.03 9.39
N LEU A 212 19.92 -1.83 10.39
CA LEU A 212 21.03 -2.77 10.26
C LEU A 212 20.73 -3.88 9.25
N GLU A 213 19.54 -4.47 9.29
CA GLU A 213 19.08 -5.48 8.33
C GLU A 213 19.03 -4.93 6.90
N LYS A 214 18.55 -3.69 6.73
CA LYS A 214 18.58 -3.00 5.43
C LYS A 214 20.00 -2.81 4.91
N LEU A 215 20.97 -2.46 5.77
CA LEU A 215 22.36 -2.30 5.37
C LEU A 215 22.97 -3.62 4.88
N GLU A 216 22.65 -4.73 5.54
CA GLU A 216 23.08 -6.07 5.13
C GLU A 216 22.51 -6.44 3.75
N ILE A 217 21.20 -6.25 3.54
CA ILE A 217 20.55 -6.50 2.24
C ILE A 217 21.12 -5.59 1.13
N VAL A 218 21.41 -4.32 1.44
CA VAL A 218 22.01 -3.39 0.47
C VAL A 218 23.42 -3.85 0.09
N GLN A 219 24.21 -4.33 1.06
CA GLN A 219 25.55 -4.85 0.78
C GLN A 219 25.50 -6.09 -0.11
N GLU A 220 24.60 -7.04 0.16
CA GLU A 220 24.43 -8.24 -0.67
C GLU A 220 24.02 -7.88 -2.09
N LYS A 221 23.04 -6.98 -2.25
CA LYS A 221 22.63 -6.47 -3.57
C LYS A 221 23.78 -5.81 -4.33
N GLN A 222 24.63 -5.04 -3.64
CA GLN A 222 25.81 -4.42 -4.25
C GLN A 222 26.84 -5.46 -4.71
N ALA A 223 27.02 -6.56 -3.99
CA ALA A 223 27.90 -7.65 -4.40
C ALA A 223 27.37 -8.34 -5.67
N VAL A 224 26.08 -8.67 -5.72
CA VAL A 224 25.43 -9.27 -6.89
C VAL A 224 25.49 -8.34 -8.11
N VAL A 225 25.31 -7.04 -7.93
CA VAL A 225 25.42 -6.06 -9.03
C VAL A 225 26.85 -6.01 -9.59
N LYS A 226 27.87 -6.05 -8.73
CA LYS A 226 29.28 -6.08 -9.18
C LYS A 226 29.59 -7.36 -9.97
N GLU A 227 29.10 -8.50 -9.52
CA GLU A 227 29.26 -9.77 -10.24
C GLU A 227 28.58 -9.72 -11.62
N LYS A 228 27.35 -9.20 -11.70
CA LYS A 228 26.66 -9.00 -12.99
C LYS A 228 27.44 -8.08 -13.93
N GLN A 229 28.00 -6.98 -13.42
CA GLN A 229 28.82 -6.06 -14.22
C GLN A 229 30.09 -6.73 -14.75
N ALA A 230 30.74 -7.60 -13.97
CA ALA A 230 31.91 -8.34 -14.41
C ALA A 230 31.54 -9.32 -15.54
N ILE A 231 30.44 -10.08 -15.39
CA ILE A 231 29.94 -11.02 -16.40
C ILE A 231 29.57 -10.29 -17.69
N GLU A 232 28.89 -9.15 -17.60
CA GLU A 232 28.50 -8.34 -18.76
C GLU A 232 29.73 -7.77 -19.51
N THR A 233 30.78 -7.40 -18.77
CA THR A 233 32.04 -6.95 -19.36
C THR A 233 32.75 -8.09 -20.10
N GLU A 234 32.80 -9.29 -19.52
CA GLU A 234 33.38 -10.47 -20.16
C GLU A 234 32.62 -10.85 -21.44
N LYS A 235 31.28 -10.86 -21.37
CA LYS A 235 30.41 -11.11 -22.52
C LYS A 235 30.67 -10.10 -23.64
N THR A 236 30.77 -8.81 -23.31
CA THR A 236 31.06 -7.76 -24.29
C THR A 236 32.44 -7.93 -24.93
N SER A 237 33.43 -8.40 -24.17
CA SER A 237 34.76 -8.73 -24.72
C SER A 237 34.68 -9.89 -25.71
N ALA A 238 33.99 -10.97 -25.35
CA ALA A 238 33.79 -12.13 -26.21
C ALA A 238 33.01 -11.79 -27.50
N GLU A 239 32.00 -10.93 -27.41
CA GLU A 239 31.25 -10.45 -28.58
C GLU A 239 32.13 -9.65 -29.55
N LYS A 240 33.03 -8.79 -29.04
CA LYS A 240 34.00 -8.07 -29.86
C LYS A 240 34.98 -9.01 -30.57
N GLU A 241 35.48 -10.03 -29.87
CA GLU A 241 36.36 -11.05 -30.47
C GLU A 241 35.63 -11.85 -31.56
N ASN A 242 34.38 -12.25 -31.31
CA ASN A 242 33.55 -12.92 -32.30
C ASN A 242 33.31 -12.02 -33.53
N GLN A 243 32.97 -10.74 -33.32
CA GLN A 243 32.79 -9.79 -34.42
C GLN A 243 34.09 -9.58 -35.23
N ALA A 244 35.25 -9.55 -34.58
CA ALA A 244 36.54 -9.47 -35.25
C ALA A 244 36.85 -10.73 -36.08
N LEU A 245 36.49 -11.91 -35.57
CA LEU A 245 36.59 -13.18 -36.32
C LEU A 245 35.65 -13.20 -37.52
N GLN A 246 34.40 -12.77 -37.36
CA GLN A 246 33.44 -12.66 -38.47
C GLN A 246 33.92 -11.71 -39.55
N HIS A 247 34.51 -10.57 -39.18
CA HIS A 247 35.11 -9.64 -40.15
C HIS A 247 36.25 -10.32 -40.93
N LYS A 248 37.13 -11.07 -40.26
CA LYS A 248 38.21 -11.81 -40.93
C LYS A 248 37.66 -12.87 -41.89
N ILE A 249 36.63 -13.61 -41.50
CA ILE A 249 35.97 -14.60 -42.36
C ILE A 249 35.41 -13.94 -43.61
N LYS A 250 34.70 -12.81 -43.46
CA LYS A 250 34.14 -12.06 -44.59
C LYS A 250 35.21 -11.60 -45.59
N VAL A 251 36.34 -11.07 -45.10
CA VAL A 251 37.46 -10.67 -45.97
C VAL A 251 37.99 -11.87 -46.76
N VAL A 252 38.10 -13.04 -46.14
CA VAL A 252 38.54 -14.26 -46.82
C VAL A 252 37.53 -14.68 -47.89
N ASP A 253 36.23 -14.62 -47.60
CA ASP A 253 35.19 -14.96 -48.57
C ASP A 253 35.14 -13.99 -49.76
N ASP A 254 35.36 -12.68 -49.54
CA ASP A 254 35.47 -11.68 -50.60
C ASP A 254 36.68 -11.93 -51.51
N VAL A 255 37.83 -12.31 -50.92
CA VAL A 255 39.03 -12.70 -51.68
C VAL A 255 38.75 -13.94 -52.53
N ILE A 256 38.12 -14.97 -51.96
CA ILE A 256 37.73 -16.19 -52.70
C ILE A 256 36.75 -15.86 -53.83
N ALA A 257 35.84 -14.91 -53.62
CA ALA A 257 34.88 -14.48 -54.64
C ALA A 257 35.58 -13.84 -55.85
N SER A 258 36.69 -13.13 -55.64
CA SER A 258 37.47 -12.44 -56.68
C SER A 258 38.42 -13.35 -57.49
N MET A 259 38.61 -14.62 -57.10
CA MET A 259 39.53 -15.53 -57.79
C MET A 259 39.00 -16.02 -59.16
N PRO A 260 39.89 -16.22 -60.16
CA PRO A 260 39.51 -16.80 -61.45
C PRO A 260 38.95 -18.22 -61.31
N GLY A 261 37.98 -18.56 -62.15
CA GLY A 261 37.19 -19.81 -62.09
C GLY A 261 37.93 -21.13 -61.84
N PRO A 262 39.09 -21.42 -62.49
CA PRO A 262 39.81 -22.67 -62.24
C PRO A 262 40.41 -22.76 -60.82
N PHE A 263 40.98 -21.67 -60.31
CA PHE A 263 41.57 -21.62 -58.96
C PHE A 263 40.52 -21.69 -57.85
N LYS A 264 39.37 -21.02 -58.07
CA LYS A 264 38.24 -21.05 -57.11
C LYS A 264 37.71 -22.46 -56.88
N LYS A 265 37.67 -23.30 -57.92
CA LYS A 265 37.23 -24.71 -57.82
C LYS A 265 38.21 -25.57 -57.02
N GLU A 266 39.51 -25.43 -57.24
CA GLU A 266 40.51 -26.17 -56.44
C GLU A 266 40.47 -25.77 -54.98
N PHE A 267 40.36 -24.47 -54.69
CA PHE A 267 40.28 -23.96 -53.31
C PHE A 267 39.04 -24.47 -52.56
N MET A 268 37.86 -24.44 -53.19
CA MET A 268 36.62 -24.96 -52.58
C MET A 268 36.68 -26.48 -52.34
N ASN A 269 37.35 -27.23 -53.22
CA ASN A 269 37.52 -28.67 -53.06
C ASN A 269 38.50 -29.01 -51.93
N ALA A 270 39.56 -28.21 -51.77
CA ALA A 270 40.49 -28.30 -50.64
C ALA A 270 39.80 -27.93 -49.30
N LYS A 271 39.01 -26.86 -49.26
CA LYS A 271 38.23 -26.43 -48.07
C LYS A 271 37.25 -27.53 -47.61
N ARG A 272 36.58 -28.19 -48.56
CA ARG A 272 35.70 -29.34 -48.30
C ARG A 272 36.46 -30.56 -47.75
N LYS A 273 37.65 -30.87 -48.29
CA LYS A 273 38.51 -31.95 -47.76
C LYS A 273 39.01 -31.67 -46.34
N ALA A 274 39.18 -30.40 -45.98
CA ALA A 274 39.60 -29.98 -44.64
C ALA A 274 38.45 -29.92 -43.61
N GLY A 275 37.22 -30.28 -43.98
CA GLY A 275 36.07 -30.27 -43.06
C GLY A 275 35.48 -28.89 -42.76
N PHE A 276 35.92 -27.84 -43.45
CA PHE A 276 35.29 -26.52 -43.41
C PHE A 276 34.07 -26.52 -44.35
N THR A 277 32.96 -27.11 -43.90
CA THR A 277 31.66 -26.90 -44.54
C THR A 277 31.12 -25.53 -44.13
N THR A 278 30.73 -24.75 -45.14
CA THR A 278 30.03 -23.46 -44.97
C THR A 278 28.59 -23.74 -44.57
#